data_AF-A0A7S0VNN7-F1
#
_entry.id   AF-A0A7S0VNN7-F1
#
_cell.length_a   1.000
_cell.length_b   1.000
_cell.length_c   1.000
_cell.angle_alpha   90.00
_cell.angle_beta   90.00
_cell.angle_gamma   90.00
#
_symmetry.space_group_name_H-M   'P 1'
#
loop_
_entity.id
_entity.type
_entity.pdbx_description
1 polymer ?
#
loop_
_entity_poly.entity_id
_entity_poly.type
_entity_poly.pdbx_seq_one_letter_code
_entity_poly.pdbx_strand_id
1 'polypeptide(L)'
;GRVEVRGESVFVRQNPHLLVASIRQNILFGHAFDRELYNKVVECTGLGALMMSLPNSDLTVVGPGKEATALTRQGRYLVYLARAIYADADIYLLDGFFDALPPETADSVWQRTVLGQLKAKTVLVAGPLPRFALLS
;
A
#
# COMPACT_ATOMS: atom_id res chain seq x y z
N GLY A 1 16.22 28.48 -6.08
CA GLY A 1 16.53 27.09 -6.52
C GLY A 1 15.47 26.61 -7.48
N ARG A 2 15.78 25.64 -8.35
CA ARG A 2 14.83 25.03 -9.31
C ARG A 2 14.65 23.54 -8.97
N VAL A 3 13.40 23.08 -8.93
CA VAL A 3 13.03 21.67 -8.72
C VAL A 3 12.21 21.22 -9.92
N GLU A 4 12.53 20.05 -10.47
CA GLU A 4 11.82 19.45 -11.60
C GLU A 4 11.55 17.98 -11.29
N VAL A 5 10.30 17.53 -11.48
CA VAL A 5 9.85 16.15 -11.28
C VAL A 5 9.32 15.64 -12.62
N ARG A 6 9.73 14.43 -13.03
CA ARG A 6 9.31 13.80 -14.28
C ARG A 6 8.69 12.45 -13.99
N GLY A 7 7.50 12.20 -14.54
CA GLY A 7 6.71 10.98 -14.32
C GLY A 7 5.57 11.19 -13.33
N GLU A 8 4.69 10.19 -13.24
CA GLU A 8 3.58 10.20 -12.29
C GLU A 8 4.07 9.84 -10.88
N SER A 9 3.53 10.51 -9.87
CA SER A 9 3.93 10.32 -8.48
C SER A 9 2.75 9.93 -7.60
N VAL A 10 2.96 8.94 -6.74
CA VAL A 10 2.00 8.52 -5.71
C VAL A 10 2.59 8.71 -4.31
N PHE A 11 1.73 9.09 -3.37
CA PHE A 11 2.11 9.39 -2.00
C PHE A 11 1.34 8.54 -0.99
N VAL A 12 2.08 7.83 -0.15
CA VAL A 12 1.55 7.11 1.02
C VAL A 12 1.90 7.91 2.28
N ARG A 13 0.91 8.65 2.78
CA ARG A 13 1.02 9.54 3.94
C ARG A 13 0.99 8.79 5.28
N GLN A 14 1.50 9.41 6.34
CA GLN A 14 1.55 8.86 7.71
C GLN A 14 0.17 8.51 8.35
N ASN A 15 -0.93 9.04 7.81
CA ASN A 15 -2.28 8.67 8.23
C ASN A 15 -3.19 8.52 7.00
N PRO A 16 -3.18 7.34 6.34
CA PRO A 16 -3.94 7.12 5.13
C PRO A 16 -5.44 7.10 5.42
N HIS A 17 -6.20 7.91 4.69
CA HIS A 17 -7.66 7.97 4.77
C HIS A 17 -8.27 7.12 3.67
N LEU A 18 -9.01 6.08 4.06
CA LEU A 18 -9.77 5.26 3.12
C LEU A 18 -11.12 5.90 2.83
N LEU A 19 -11.59 5.74 1.59
CA LEU A 19 -12.95 6.05 1.21
C LEU A 19 -13.89 5.06 1.89
N VAL A 20 -15.12 5.49 2.18
CA VAL A 20 -16.21 4.60 2.62
C VAL A 20 -16.64 3.75 1.42
N ALA A 21 -15.94 2.65 1.21
CA ALA A 21 -16.07 1.77 0.06
C ALA A 21 -15.44 0.41 0.35
N SER A 22 -15.64 -0.57 -0.52
CA SER A 22 -14.93 -1.86 -0.39
C SER A 22 -13.41 -1.69 -0.43
N ILE A 23 -12.66 -2.66 0.12
CA ILE A 23 -11.21 -2.68 -0.02
C ILE A 23 -10.81 -2.70 -1.49
N ARG A 24 -11.50 -3.50 -2.32
CA ARG A 24 -11.27 -3.53 -3.77
C ARG A 24 -11.43 -2.15 -4.40
N GLN A 25 -12.52 -1.43 -4.12
CA GLN A 25 -12.72 -0.07 -4.64
C GLN A 25 -11.66 0.91 -4.13
N ASN A 26 -11.23 0.77 -2.87
CA ASN A 26 -10.14 1.57 -2.33
C ASN A 26 -8.82 1.28 -3.04
N ILE A 27 -8.54 0.06 -3.49
CA ILE A 27 -7.34 -0.29 -4.25
C ILE A 27 -7.44 0.22 -5.70
N LEU A 28 -8.56 -0.07 -6.38
CA LEU A 28 -8.78 0.32 -7.77
C LEU A 28 -8.82 1.83 -7.98
N PHE A 29 -9.44 2.57 -7.05
CA PHE A 29 -9.45 4.02 -7.02
C PHE A 29 -9.78 4.70 -8.37
N GLY A 30 -10.74 4.13 -9.12
CA GLY A 30 -11.18 4.63 -10.43
C GLY A 30 -10.57 3.92 -11.64
N HIS A 31 -9.54 3.10 -11.45
CA HIS A 31 -9.00 2.22 -12.50
C HIS A 31 -9.92 1.01 -12.75
N ALA A 32 -9.87 0.49 -13.98
CA ALA A 32 -10.58 -0.73 -14.36
C ALA A 32 -10.04 -1.93 -13.57
N PHE A 33 -10.92 -2.90 -13.27
CA PHE A 33 -10.50 -4.10 -12.56
C PHE A 33 -9.80 -5.09 -13.50
N ASP A 34 -8.47 -5.13 -13.40
CA ASP A 34 -7.61 -6.20 -13.90
C ASP A 34 -7.33 -7.22 -12.78
N ARG A 35 -7.75 -8.46 -12.99
CA ARG A 35 -7.64 -9.55 -12.00
C ARG A 35 -6.19 -10.00 -11.77
N GLU A 36 -5.38 -10.05 -12.81
CA GLU A 36 -4.00 -10.53 -12.72
C GLU A 36 -3.13 -9.51 -11.97
N LEU A 37 -3.24 -8.23 -12.36
CA LEU A 37 -2.58 -7.14 -11.67
C LEU A 37 -3.06 -7.05 -10.22
N TYR A 38 -4.37 -7.17 -9.99
CA TYR A 38 -4.93 -7.08 -8.64
C TYR A 38 -4.39 -8.17 -7.72
N ASN A 39 -4.37 -9.43 -8.20
CA ASN A 39 -3.81 -10.54 -7.43
C ASN A 39 -2.33 -10.33 -7.11
N LYS A 40 -1.54 -9.85 -8.09
CA LYS A 40 -0.12 -9.54 -7.90
C LYS A 40 0.09 -8.46 -6.84
N VAL A 41 -0.73 -7.42 -6.85
CA VAL A 41 -0.69 -6.33 -5.86
C VAL A 41 -1.08 -6.83 -4.46
N VAL A 42 -2.14 -7.64 -4.35
CA VAL A 42 -2.56 -8.23 -3.08
C VAL A 42 -1.47 -9.14 -2.50
N GLU A 43 -0.80 -9.90 -3.35
CA GLU A 43 0.31 -10.77 -2.96
C GLU A 43 1.51 -9.97 -2.47
N CYS A 44 2.02 -9.01 -3.26
CA CYS A 44 3.26 -8.29 -2.94
C CYS A 44 3.12 -7.42 -1.69
N THR A 45 1.93 -6.87 -1.44
CA THR A 45 1.63 -6.08 -0.22
C THR A 45 1.31 -6.94 1.00
N GLY A 46 1.01 -8.23 0.82
CA GLY A 46 0.59 -9.11 1.93
C GLY A 46 -0.84 -8.85 2.42
N LEU A 47 -1.67 -8.14 1.64
CA LEU A 47 -3.06 -7.85 2.00
C LEU A 47 -3.94 -9.09 2.14
N GLY A 48 -3.55 -10.22 1.55
CA GLY A 48 -4.32 -11.46 1.62
C GLY A 48 -4.63 -11.89 3.06
N ALA A 49 -3.67 -11.77 3.98
CA ALA A 49 -3.86 -12.10 5.40
C ALA A 49 -4.90 -11.20 6.09
N LEU A 50 -4.91 -9.90 5.75
CA LEU A 50 -5.92 -8.97 6.24
C LEU A 50 -7.30 -9.30 5.67
N MET A 51 -7.39 -9.56 4.36
CA MET A 51 -8.67 -9.86 3.70
C MET A 51 -9.30 -11.14 4.25
N MET A 52 -8.49 -12.18 4.52
CA MET A 52 -8.99 -13.45 5.09
C MET A 52 -9.61 -13.31 6.48
N SER A 53 -9.25 -12.29 7.26
CA SER A 53 -9.85 -12.06 8.58
C SER A 53 -11.16 -11.26 8.54
N LEU A 54 -11.56 -10.78 7.36
CA LEU A 54 -12.74 -9.93 7.17
C LEU A 54 -13.92 -10.75 6.60
N PRO A 55 -15.16 -10.45 7.02
CA PRO A 55 -16.34 -11.26 6.70
C PRO A 55 -16.62 -11.37 5.19
N ASN A 56 -16.34 -10.32 4.42
CA ASN A 56 -16.55 -10.30 2.96
C ASN A 56 -15.24 -10.17 2.17
N SER A 57 -14.10 -10.55 2.77
CA SER A 57 -12.79 -10.43 2.16
C SER A 57 -12.55 -9.03 1.58
N ASP A 58 -12.15 -8.91 0.32
CA ASP A 58 -11.91 -7.64 -0.36
C ASP A 58 -13.16 -6.81 -0.70
N LEU A 59 -14.35 -7.41 -0.59
CA LEU A 59 -15.64 -6.72 -0.73
C LEU A 59 -16.11 -6.09 0.59
N THR A 60 -15.39 -6.30 1.69
CA THR A 60 -15.69 -5.66 2.98
C THR A 60 -15.61 -4.14 2.84
N VAL A 61 -16.69 -3.46 3.21
CA VAL A 61 -16.75 -1.98 3.24
C VAL A 61 -15.90 -1.49 4.42
N VAL A 62 -14.94 -0.62 4.12
CA VAL A 62 -14.01 -0.02 5.08
C VAL A 62 -14.05 1.50 4.96
N GLY A 63 -13.53 2.20 5.96
CA GLY A 63 -13.53 3.67 6.01
C GLY A 63 -14.09 4.20 7.33
N PRO A 64 -14.28 5.52 7.46
CA PRO A 64 -14.94 6.12 8.61
C PRO A 64 -16.45 5.87 8.60
N GLY A 65 -17.08 5.80 9.77
CA GLY A 65 -18.55 5.70 9.91
C GLY A 65 -19.01 4.41 10.58
N LYS A 66 -20.31 4.32 10.87
CA LYS A 66 -20.91 3.20 11.61
C LYS A 66 -21.14 1.94 10.76
N GLU A 67 -21.27 2.11 9.45
CA GLU A 67 -21.55 1.02 8.50
C GLU A 67 -20.28 0.43 7.88
N ALA A 68 -19.11 1.04 8.15
CA ALA A 68 -17.82 0.61 7.63
C ALA A 68 -17.02 -0.16 8.69
N THR A 69 -16.34 -1.22 8.27
CA THR A 69 -15.41 -1.95 9.13
C THR A 69 -14.16 -1.11 9.39
N ALA A 70 -13.87 -0.86 10.66
CA ALA A 70 -12.66 -0.14 11.06
C ALA A 70 -11.42 -1.03 10.87
N LEU A 71 -10.49 -0.59 10.03
CA LEU A 71 -9.18 -1.23 9.89
C LEU A 71 -8.19 -0.69 10.92
N THR A 72 -7.29 -1.58 11.36
CA THR A 72 -6.11 -1.18 12.13
C THR A 72 -5.24 -0.22 11.31
N ARG A 73 -4.32 0.50 11.98
CA ARG A 73 -3.37 1.40 11.31
C ARG A 73 -2.62 0.66 10.20
N GLN A 74 -2.03 -0.50 10.53
CA GLN A 74 -1.37 -1.40 9.58
C GLN A 74 -2.26 -1.72 8.37
N GLY A 75 -3.51 -2.14 8.60
CA GLY A 75 -4.42 -2.48 7.51
C GLY A 75 -4.67 -1.32 6.56
N ARG A 76 -4.86 -0.10 7.08
CA ARG A 76 -5.03 1.11 6.24
C ARG A 76 -3.80 1.39 5.38
N TYR A 77 -2.60 1.23 5.94
CA TYR A 77 -1.34 1.41 5.20
C TYR A 77 -1.18 0.40 4.08
N LEU A 78 -1.46 -0.88 4.33
CA LEU A 78 -1.37 -1.92 3.30
C LEU A 78 -2.35 -1.66 2.15
N VAL A 79 -3.59 -1.25 2.44
CA VAL A 79 -4.58 -0.88 1.41
C VAL A 79 -4.11 0.33 0.59
N TYR A 80 -3.49 1.33 1.23
CA TYR A 80 -2.98 2.51 0.53
C TYR A 80 -1.75 2.19 -0.32
N LEU A 81 -0.86 1.33 0.16
CA LEU A 81 0.26 0.82 -0.61
C LEU A 81 -0.23 0.05 -1.84
N ALA A 82 -1.23 -0.82 -1.68
CA ALA A 82 -1.82 -1.54 -2.78
C ALA A 82 -2.45 -0.60 -3.82
N ARG A 83 -3.18 0.44 -3.38
CA ARG A 83 -3.67 1.52 -4.26
C ARG A 83 -2.53 2.16 -5.05
N ALA A 84 -1.44 2.53 -4.38
CA ALA A 84 -0.30 3.18 -5.00
C ALA A 84 0.34 2.29 -6.07
N ILE A 85 0.53 0.99 -5.79
CA ILE A 85 1.13 0.04 -6.73
C ILE A 85 0.18 -0.25 -7.89
N TYR A 86 -1.13 -0.33 -7.64
CA TYR A 86 -2.12 -0.58 -8.68
C TYR A 86 -2.22 0.57 -9.69
N ALA A 87 -1.97 1.80 -9.26
CA ALA A 87 -1.89 2.97 -10.13
C ALA A 87 -0.65 2.98 -11.04
N ASP A 88 0.34 2.10 -10.80
CA ASP A 88 1.56 1.93 -11.58
C ASP A 88 2.37 3.22 -11.87
N ALA A 89 2.44 4.11 -10.88
CA ALA A 89 3.21 5.35 -10.99
C ALA A 89 4.72 5.12 -11.17
N ASP A 90 5.46 6.17 -11.53
CA ASP A 90 6.92 6.13 -11.70
C ASP A 90 7.66 6.37 -10.37
N ILE A 91 7.07 7.22 -9.51
CA ILE A 91 7.67 7.68 -8.25
C ILE A 91 6.74 7.38 -7.07
N TYR A 92 7.27 6.71 -6.06
CA TYR A 92 6.57 6.35 -4.82
C TYR A 92 7.20 7.06 -3.64
N LEU A 93 6.39 7.84 -2.93
CA LEU A 93 6.78 8.55 -1.72
C LEU A 93 6.13 7.86 -0.51
N LEU A 94 6.94 7.25 0.36
CA LEU A 94 6.48 6.50 1.54
C LEU A 94 6.89 7.24 2.83
N ASP A 95 5.94 7.91 3.48
CA ASP A 95 6.20 8.75 4.67
C ASP A 95 5.73 8.06 5.96
N GLY A 96 6.70 7.69 6.81
CA GLY A 96 6.46 6.95 8.05
C GLY A 96 5.77 5.61 7.85
N PHE A 97 5.93 5.02 6.66
CA PHE A 97 5.24 3.78 6.27
C PHE A 97 5.73 2.59 7.09
N PHE A 98 7.04 2.37 7.13
CA PHE A 98 7.61 1.19 7.80
C PHE A 98 7.51 1.26 9.33
N ASP A 99 7.51 2.47 9.92
CA ASP A 99 7.26 2.69 11.35
C ASP A 99 5.86 2.26 11.80
N ALA A 100 4.92 2.18 10.86
CA ALA A 100 3.55 1.79 11.13
C ALA A 100 3.33 0.28 11.13
N LEU A 101 4.36 -0.49 10.76
CA LEU A 101 4.28 -1.93 10.55
C LEU A 101 5.07 -2.67 11.64
N PRO A 102 4.59 -3.83 12.10
CA PRO A 102 5.41 -4.75 12.88
C PRO A 102 6.68 -5.14 12.09
N PRO A 103 7.84 -5.36 12.75
CA PRO A 103 9.11 -5.64 12.07
C PRO A 103 9.04 -6.71 10.99
N GLU A 104 8.41 -7.85 11.28
CA GLU A 104 8.26 -8.95 10.31
C GLU A 104 7.44 -8.55 9.07
N THR A 105 6.39 -7.74 9.27
CA THR A 105 5.60 -7.21 8.14
C THR A 105 6.41 -6.19 7.34
N ALA A 106 7.14 -5.30 8.02
CA ALA A 106 7.98 -4.29 7.38
C ALA A 106 9.05 -4.95 6.50
N ASP A 107 9.74 -5.97 7.03
CA ASP A 107 10.75 -6.75 6.30
C ASP A 107 10.13 -7.48 5.10
N SER A 108 8.97 -8.11 5.29
CA SER A 108 8.25 -8.81 4.23
C SER A 108 7.80 -7.89 3.09
N VAL A 109 7.29 -6.69 3.43
CA VAL A 109 6.90 -5.66 2.45
C VAL A 109 8.13 -5.10 1.75
N TRP A 110 9.23 -4.86 2.46
CA TRP A 110 10.48 -4.40 1.84
C TRP A 110 10.95 -5.35 0.74
N GLN A 111 11.02 -6.66 1.06
CA GLN A 111 11.50 -7.67 0.12
C GLN A 111 10.55 -7.85 -1.07
N ARG A 112 9.26 -8.06 -0.82
CA ARG A 112 8.30 -8.41 -1.88
C ARG A 112 7.84 -7.20 -2.69
N THR A 113 7.66 -6.05 -2.04
CA THR A 113 7.18 -4.84 -2.69
C THR A 113 8.32 -3.96 -3.16
N VAL A 114 9.18 -3.46 -2.26
CA VAL A 114 10.17 -2.43 -2.63
C VAL A 114 11.26 -3.02 -3.53
N LEU A 115 11.90 -4.12 -3.09
CA LEU A 115 12.95 -4.78 -3.87
C LEU A 115 12.40 -5.72 -4.97
N GLY A 116 11.12 -6.08 -4.89
CA GLY A 116 10.46 -6.98 -5.84
C GLY A 116 9.64 -6.23 -6.89
N GLN A 117 8.37 -5.95 -6.56
CA GLN A 117 7.41 -5.33 -7.47
C GLN A 117 7.84 -3.93 -7.96
N LEU A 118 8.49 -3.14 -7.11
CA LEU A 118 8.91 -1.76 -7.40
C LEU A 118 10.39 -1.63 -7.80
N LYS A 119 11.08 -2.74 -8.09
CA LYS A 119 12.53 -2.75 -8.38
C LYS A 119 13.00 -1.79 -9.48
N ALA A 120 12.12 -1.47 -10.42
CA ALA A 120 12.41 -0.60 -11.56
C ALA A 120 11.79 0.80 -11.41
N LYS A 121 11.19 1.11 -10.26
CA LYS A 121 10.51 2.37 -9.95
C LYS A 121 11.37 3.19 -9.00
N THR A 122 11.13 4.50 -8.95
CA THR A 122 11.78 5.37 -7.96
C THR A 122 11.00 5.30 -6.66
N VAL A 123 11.62 4.83 -5.57
CA VAL A 123 10.98 4.75 -4.25
C VAL A 123 11.77 5.63 -3.27
N LEU A 124 11.11 6.63 -2.71
CA LEU A 124 11.64 7.47 -1.64
C LEU A 124 10.94 7.12 -0.34
N VAL A 125 11.73 6.83 0.69
CA VAL A 125 11.23 6.48 2.02
C VAL A 125 11.68 7.54 3.00
N ALA A 126 10.72 8.19 3.64
CA ALA A 126 10.95 9.15 4.71
C ALA A 126 10.66 8.48 6.06
N GLY A 127 11.71 8.19 6.81
CA GLY A 127 11.63 7.56 8.13
C GLY A 127 12.63 6.41 8.32
N PRO A 128 12.63 5.78 9.49
CA PRO A 128 13.36 4.54 9.76
C PRO A 128 13.07 3.47 8.71
N LEU A 129 14.15 2.83 8.26
CA LEU A 129 14.08 1.72 7.34
C LEU A 129 13.97 0.40 8.10
N PRO A 130 13.29 -0.61 7.50
CA PRO A 130 13.29 -1.96 8.06
C PRO A 130 14.70 -2.53 8.08
N ARG A 131 14.93 -3.52 8.96
CA ARG A 131 16.27 -4.06 9.25
C ARG A 131 17.01 -4.51 7.99
N PHE A 132 16.30 -5.11 7.04
CA PHE A 132 16.89 -5.62 5.80
C PHE A 132 17.24 -4.54 4.77
N ALA A 133 16.73 -3.32 4.89
CA ALA A 133 17.06 -2.24 3.97
C ALA A 133 18.51 -1.80 4.04
N LEU A 134 19.19 -2.04 5.17
CA LEU A 134 20.60 -1.69 5.37
C LEU A 134 21.56 -2.74 4.79
N LEU A 135 21.05 -3.87 4.30
CA LEU A 135 21.83 -5.00 3.79
C LEU A 135 21.68 -5.22 2.27
N SER A 136 20.82 -4.44 1.62
CA SER A 136 20.45 -4.54 0.20
C SER A 136 20.95 -3.34 -0.59
#